data_AF-Q6D343-F1
#
_entry.id   AF-Q6D343-F1
#
_cell.length_a   1.000
_cell.length_b   1.000
_cell.length_c   1.000
_cell.angle_alpha   90.00
_cell.angle_beta   90.00
_cell.angle_gamma   90.00
#
_symmetry.space_group_name_H-M   'P 1'
#
loop_
_entity.id
_entity.type
_entity.pdbx_description
1 polymer ?
#
loop_
_entity_poly.entity_id
_entity_poly.type
_entity_poly.pdbx_seq_one_letter_code
_entity_poly.pdbx_strand_id
1 'polypeptide(L)'
;MFNEIVTWAKQWPNADVNSIKLGPADATEDNLERRNKMYTGAGLEFDDDDNENRTGRSREMKASKLIVLSSWKKENGGNIVIQNIDDYINELIKENESLKREMENKKLRINSLNQKLTIMESKTIKGILHRTSRGIIKFLNLIFKNR
;
A
#
# COMPACT_ATOMS: atom_id res chain seq x y z
N MET A 1 2.54 9.98 -20.88
CA MET A 1 2.56 10.07 -22.35
C MET A 1 3.86 10.69 -22.87
N PHE A 2 4.23 11.91 -22.45
CA PHE A 2 5.46 12.56 -22.94
C PHE A 2 6.74 11.73 -22.71
N ASN A 3 6.90 11.11 -21.54
CA ASN A 3 8.07 10.26 -21.26
C ASN A 3 8.18 9.03 -22.20
N GLU A 4 7.06 8.47 -22.65
CA GLU A 4 7.05 7.35 -23.60
C GLU A 4 7.46 7.83 -24.99
N ILE A 5 7.03 9.03 -25.39
CA ILE A 5 7.48 9.66 -26.65
C ILE A 5 8.99 9.89 -26.61
N VAL A 6 9.53 10.38 -25.49
CA VAL A 6 10.98 10.57 -25.31
C VAL A 6 11.70 9.22 -25.39
N THR A 7 11.20 8.19 -24.71
CA THR A 7 11.78 6.85 -24.72
C THR A 7 11.79 6.25 -26.13
N TRP A 8 10.69 6.43 -26.88
CA TRP A 8 10.59 6.02 -28.28
C TRP A 8 11.56 6.80 -29.17
N ALA A 9 11.61 8.12 -29.08
CA ALA A 9 12.48 8.96 -29.91
C ALA A 9 13.97 8.62 -29.74
N LYS A 10 14.40 8.28 -28.51
CA LYS A 10 15.79 7.88 -28.23
C LYS A 10 16.26 6.63 -28.97
N GLN A 11 15.36 5.83 -29.55
CA GLN A 11 15.73 4.69 -30.39
C GLN A 11 16.48 5.11 -31.67
N TRP A 12 16.34 6.38 -32.09
CA TRP A 12 17.06 6.96 -33.23
C TRP A 12 17.98 8.10 -32.78
N PRO A 13 19.14 7.80 -32.16
CA PRO A 13 19.97 8.80 -31.47
C PRO A 13 20.50 9.93 -32.37
N ASN A 14 20.60 9.69 -33.67
CA ASN A 14 21.11 10.64 -34.67
C ASN A 14 20.00 11.48 -35.33
N ALA A 15 18.73 11.19 -35.06
CA ALA A 15 17.61 11.96 -35.56
C ALA A 15 17.60 13.36 -34.92
N ASP A 16 17.20 14.35 -35.71
CA ASP A 16 16.98 15.70 -35.23
C ASP A 16 15.61 15.82 -34.57
N VAL A 17 15.61 16.43 -33.39
CA VAL A 17 14.41 16.84 -32.68
C VAL A 17 14.17 18.30 -33.05
N ASN A 18 13.14 18.53 -33.85
CA ASN A 18 12.74 19.87 -34.26
C ASN A 18 12.25 20.69 -33.06
N SER A 19 12.33 22.01 -33.21
CA SER A 19 11.86 22.97 -32.21
C SER A 19 10.38 22.78 -31.85
N ILE A 20 10.10 22.72 -30.55
CA ILE A 20 8.75 22.71 -29.97
C ILE A 20 8.40 24.13 -29.53
N LYS A 21 7.22 24.61 -29.90
CA LYS A 21 6.72 25.93 -29.47
C LYS A 21 5.88 25.78 -28.20
N LEU A 22 6.15 26.60 -27.19
CA LEU A 22 5.27 26.77 -26.03
C LEU A 22 4.21 27.84 -26.35
N GLY A 23 2.95 27.42 -26.36
CA GLY A 23 1.83 28.33 -26.52
C GLY A 23 1.39 28.93 -25.17
N PRO A 24 0.94 30.20 -25.15
CA PRO A 24 0.42 30.80 -23.92
C PRO A 24 -0.88 30.13 -23.45
N ALA A 25 -1.67 29.57 -24.38
CA ALA A 25 -2.89 28.84 -24.07
C ALA A 25 -2.62 27.51 -23.33
N ASP A 26 -1.41 26.97 -23.43
CA ASP A 26 -1.02 25.72 -22.76
C ASP A 26 -0.51 25.96 -21.33
N ALA A 27 -0.36 27.23 -20.92
CA ALA A 27 0.07 27.65 -19.59
C ALA A 27 -1.06 28.38 -18.85
N THR A 28 -1.63 27.71 -17.87
CA THR A 28 -2.39 28.37 -16.79
C THR A 28 -1.49 28.56 -15.59
N GLU A 29 -1.83 29.50 -14.71
CA GLU A 29 -1.00 29.85 -13.54
C GLU A 29 -0.67 28.62 -12.66
N ASP A 30 -1.61 27.68 -12.55
CA ASP A 30 -1.47 26.45 -11.75
C ASP A 30 -0.64 25.35 -12.44
N ASN A 31 -0.46 25.41 -13.77
CA ASN A 31 0.17 24.34 -14.53
C ASN A 31 1.52 24.70 -15.15
N LEU A 32 1.85 26.00 -15.22
CA LEU A 32 3.03 26.54 -15.90
C LEU A 32 4.34 25.89 -15.41
N GLU A 33 4.55 25.87 -14.09
CA GLU A 33 5.76 25.29 -13.49
C GLU A 33 5.88 23.81 -13.82
N ARG A 34 4.79 23.05 -13.66
CA ARG A 34 4.75 21.60 -13.94
C ARG A 34 5.03 21.30 -15.41
N ARG A 35 4.44 22.09 -16.33
CA ARG A 35 4.67 22.00 -17.77
C ARG A 35 6.14 22.24 -18.11
N ASN A 36 6.71 23.35 -17.63
CA ASN A 36 8.09 23.72 -17.95
C ASN A 36 9.07 22.70 -17.38
N LYS A 37 8.86 22.23 -16.14
CA LYS A 37 9.66 21.17 -15.52
C LYS A 37 9.63 19.85 -16.29
N MET A 38 8.51 19.51 -16.92
CA MET A 38 8.41 18.29 -17.74
C MET A 38 9.31 18.38 -18.98
N TYR A 39 9.27 19.49 -19.70
CA TYR A 39 10.09 19.66 -20.90
C TYR A 39 11.58 19.81 -20.58
N THR A 40 11.93 20.66 -19.62
CA THR A 40 13.33 20.85 -19.21
C THR A 40 13.92 19.60 -18.58
N GLY A 41 13.12 18.85 -17.81
CA GLY A 41 13.51 17.54 -17.27
C GLY A 41 13.79 16.50 -18.34
N ALA A 42 13.18 16.62 -19.52
CA ALA A 42 13.50 15.78 -20.68
C ALA A 42 14.72 16.25 -21.49
N GLY A 43 15.41 17.31 -21.03
CA GLY A 43 16.60 17.87 -21.65
C GLY A 43 16.34 18.92 -22.72
N LEU A 44 15.09 19.41 -22.86
CA LEU A 44 14.76 20.49 -23.79
C LEU A 44 15.10 21.85 -23.17
N GLU A 45 15.91 22.63 -23.88
CA GLU A 45 16.20 24.02 -23.54
C GLU A 45 15.32 24.94 -24.40
N PHE A 46 14.75 25.97 -23.78
CA PHE A 46 13.90 26.94 -24.45
C PHE A 46 14.57 28.32 -24.46
N ASP A 47 14.43 28.99 -25.59
CA ASP A 47 14.60 30.43 -25.66
C ASP A 47 13.21 31.04 -25.44
N ASP A 48 13.00 31.61 -24.25
CA ASP A 48 11.72 32.17 -23.82
C ASP A 48 11.48 33.52 -24.48
N ASP A 49 10.26 33.73 -25.00
CA ASP A 49 9.85 34.98 -25.66
C ASP A 49 9.40 36.04 -24.61
N ASP A 50 9.17 35.61 -23.38
CA ASP A 50 8.67 36.42 -22.26
C ASP A 50 9.42 36.13 -20.95
N ASN A 51 9.44 37.10 -20.04
CA ASN A 51 10.14 36.97 -18.74
C ASN A 51 9.49 35.95 -17.78
N GLU A 52 8.29 35.47 -18.10
CA GLU A 52 7.52 34.55 -17.27
C GLU A 52 7.60 33.10 -17.79
N ASN A 53 8.40 32.84 -18.83
CA ASN A 53 8.60 31.53 -19.46
C ASN A 53 7.28 30.86 -19.87
N ARG A 54 6.26 31.67 -20.23
CA ARG A 54 4.94 31.19 -20.67
C ARG A 54 4.99 30.77 -22.13
N THR A 55 5.84 31.42 -22.91
CA THR A 55 6.00 31.28 -24.35
C THR A 55 7.46 31.20 -24.74
N GLY A 56 7.74 30.50 -25.84
CA GLY A 56 9.10 30.32 -26.30
C GLY A 56 9.23 29.16 -27.26
N ARG A 57 10.46 28.89 -27.69
CA ARG A 57 10.76 27.79 -28.61
C ARG A 57 11.94 26.98 -28.10
N SER A 58 11.82 25.66 -28.16
CA SER A 58 12.94 24.80 -27.82
C SER A 58 14.01 24.88 -28.88
N ARG A 59 15.27 24.75 -28.46
CA ARG A 59 16.40 24.59 -29.39
C ARG A 59 16.32 23.23 -30.08
N GLU A 60 16.77 23.19 -31.33
CA GLU A 60 16.94 21.92 -32.04
C GLU A 60 18.08 21.11 -31.41
N MET A 61 17.90 19.80 -31.34
CA MET A 61 18.88 18.91 -30.72
C MET A 61 18.81 17.51 -31.31
N LYS A 62 19.85 16.70 -31.10
CA LYS A 62 19.79 15.27 -31.43
C LYS A 62 18.96 14.51 -30.40
N ALA A 63 18.21 13.50 -30.84
CA ALA A 63 17.42 12.66 -29.94
C ALA A 63 18.26 11.96 -28.87
N SER A 64 19.54 11.69 -29.14
CA SER A 64 20.50 11.18 -28.13
C SER A 64 20.62 12.05 -26.88
N LYS A 65 20.38 13.36 -27.00
CA LYS A 65 20.46 14.33 -25.91
C LYS A 65 19.19 14.39 -25.04
N LEU A 66 18.09 13.77 -25.46
CA LEU A 66 16.89 13.67 -24.64
C LEU A 66 17.14 12.85 -23.37
N ILE A 67 16.41 13.16 -22.30
CA ILE A 67 16.51 12.51 -21.00
C ILE A 67 15.20 11.79 -20.70
N VAL A 68 15.27 10.48 -20.43
CA VAL A 68 14.10 9.70 -20.02
C VAL A 68 13.83 9.97 -18.53
N LEU A 69 12.67 10.55 -18.25
CA LEU A 69 12.20 10.84 -16.91
C LEU A 69 11.82 9.54 -16.19
N SER A 70 12.68 9.11 -15.28
CA SER A 70 12.49 7.88 -14.49
C SER A 70 12.58 8.10 -12.99
N SER A 71 12.63 9.36 -12.52
CA SER A 71 12.68 9.72 -11.10
C SER A 71 11.43 9.34 -10.30
N TRP A 72 10.31 9.08 -10.98
CA TRP A 72 9.08 8.58 -10.36
C TRP A 72 9.19 7.11 -9.94
N LYS A 73 10.11 6.35 -10.55
CA LYS A 73 10.30 4.94 -10.25
C LYS A 73 10.98 4.77 -8.89
N LYS A 74 10.56 3.77 -8.13
CA LYS A 74 11.08 3.50 -6.79
C LYS A 74 12.60 3.31 -6.75
N GLU A 75 13.18 2.65 -7.76
CA GLU A 75 14.63 2.44 -7.87
C GLU A 75 15.43 3.75 -8.04
N ASN A 76 14.79 4.83 -8.49
CA ASN A 76 15.40 6.13 -8.71
C ASN A 76 15.00 7.17 -7.64
N GLY A 77 14.51 6.72 -6.48
CA GLY A 77 14.09 7.58 -5.38
C GLY A 77 12.64 8.06 -5.44
N GLY A 78 11.86 7.58 -6.41
CA GLY A 78 10.42 7.83 -6.49
C GLY A 78 9.58 6.91 -5.60
N ASN A 79 8.26 6.97 -5.76
CA ASN A 79 7.30 6.21 -4.94
C ASN A 79 6.38 5.30 -5.75
N ILE A 80 6.56 5.20 -7.06
CA ILE A 80 5.73 4.37 -7.92
C ILE A 80 6.49 3.09 -8.31
N VAL A 81 5.79 1.97 -8.26
CA VAL A 81 6.28 0.65 -8.66
C VAL A 81 5.38 0.13 -9.77
N ILE A 82 5.97 -0.31 -10.89
CA ILE A 82 5.23 -1.04 -11.92
C ILE A 82 5.13 -2.48 -11.47
N GLN A 83 3.91 -3.02 -11.46
CA GLN A 83 3.67 -4.42 -11.16
C GLN A 83 3.02 -5.10 -12.37
N ASN A 84 3.40 -6.35 -12.60
CA ASN A 84 2.64 -7.21 -13.51
C ASN A 84 1.31 -7.56 -12.82
N ILE A 85 0.21 -7.39 -13.56
CA ILE A 85 -1.15 -7.58 -13.01
C ILE A 85 -1.37 -9.05 -12.60
N ASP A 86 -0.89 -10.01 -13.39
CA ASP A 86 -1.09 -11.43 -13.11
C ASP A 86 -0.31 -11.84 -11.85
N ASP A 87 0.95 -11.41 -11.74
CA ASP A 87 1.77 -11.67 -10.56
C ASP A 87 1.13 -11.07 -9.29
N TYR A 88 0.69 -9.81 -9.38
CA TYR A 88 0.05 -9.12 -8.26
C TYR A 88 -1.25 -9.79 -7.81
N ILE A 89 -2.11 -10.18 -8.76
CA ILE A 89 -3.36 -10.89 -8.44
C ILE A 89 -3.06 -12.25 -7.80
N ASN A 90 -2.08 -12.99 -8.31
CA ASN A 90 -1.69 -14.27 -7.76
C ASN A 90 -1.16 -14.15 -6.32
N GLU A 91 -0.38 -13.10 -6.03
CA GLU A 91 0.06 -12.78 -4.67
C GLU A 91 -1.12 -12.48 -3.74
N LEU A 92 -2.06 -11.62 -4.19
CA LEU A 92 -3.27 -11.30 -3.42
C LEU A 92 -4.14 -12.53 -3.13
N ILE A 93 -4.26 -13.46 -4.08
CA ILE A 93 -5.00 -14.71 -3.88
C ILE A 93 -4.31 -15.56 -2.81
N LYS A 94 -2.99 -15.76 -2.92
CA LYS A 94 -2.21 -16.53 -1.94
C LYS A 94 -2.30 -15.93 -0.54
N GLU A 95 -2.19 -14.60 -0.43
CA GLU A 95 -2.32 -13.89 0.85
C GLU A 95 -3.71 -14.09 1.45
N ASN A 96 -4.77 -13.92 0.64
CA ASN A 96 -6.15 -14.16 1.08
C ASN A 96 -6.38 -15.59 1.58
N GLU A 97 -5.85 -16.59 0.88
CA GLU A 97 -5.93 -17.99 1.31
C GLU A 97 -5.17 -18.24 2.62
N SER A 98 -3.99 -17.62 2.77
CA SER A 98 -3.23 -17.68 4.03
C SER A 98 -4.01 -17.07 5.19
N LEU A 99 -4.55 -15.86 5.01
CA LEU A 99 -5.32 -15.16 6.02
C LEU A 99 -6.60 -15.90 6.39
N LYS A 100 -7.31 -16.49 5.42
CA LYS A 100 -8.48 -17.35 5.69
C LYS A 100 -8.12 -18.55 6.54
N ARG A 101 -6.99 -19.23 6.26
CA ARG A 101 -6.50 -20.35 7.06
C ARG A 101 -6.15 -19.92 8.48
N GLU A 102 -5.44 -18.80 8.63
CA GLU A 102 -5.13 -18.26 9.96
C GLU A 102 -6.38 -17.90 10.76
N MET A 103 -7.37 -17.29 10.12
CA MET A 103 -8.63 -16.92 10.75
C MET A 103 -9.38 -18.15 11.26
N GLU A 104 -9.48 -19.20 10.45
CA GLU A 104 -10.14 -20.45 10.86
C GLU A 104 -9.40 -21.12 12.01
N ASN A 105 -8.06 -21.17 11.96
CA ASN A 105 -7.24 -21.70 13.05
C ASN A 105 -7.46 -20.93 14.37
N LYS A 106 -7.51 -19.60 14.31
CA LYS A 106 -7.80 -18.76 15.48
C LYS A 106 -9.20 -19.02 16.02
N LYS A 107 -10.20 -19.18 15.16
CA LYS A 107 -11.59 -19.51 15.53
C LYS A 107 -11.68 -20.87 16.23
N LEU A 108 -11.04 -21.90 15.69
CA LEU A 108 -10.95 -23.22 16.32
C LEU A 108 -10.26 -23.15 17.68
N ARG A 109 -9.18 -22.36 17.79
CA ARG A 109 -8.48 -22.17 19.06
C ARG A 109 -9.37 -21.53 20.11
N ILE A 110 -10.09 -20.46 19.76
CA ILE A 110 -11.05 -19.78 20.66
C ILE A 110 -12.12 -20.77 21.15
N ASN A 111 -12.71 -21.55 20.25
CA ASN A 111 -13.71 -22.55 20.63
C ASN A 111 -13.15 -23.58 21.61
N SER A 112 -11.93 -24.08 21.37
CA SER A 112 -11.28 -25.04 22.27
C SER A 112 -11.01 -24.45 23.67
N LEU A 113 -10.65 -23.17 23.73
CA LEU A 113 -10.39 -22.47 24.99
C LEU A 113 -11.69 -22.23 25.75
N ASN A 114 -12.76 -21.82 25.06
CA ASN A 114 -14.08 -21.65 25.66
C ASN A 114 -14.60 -22.97 26.25
N GLN A 115 -14.48 -24.08 25.53
CA GLN A 115 -14.86 -25.40 26.06
C GLN A 115 -14.07 -25.77 27.32
N LYS A 116 -12.75 -25.54 27.33
CA LYS A 116 -11.90 -25.78 28.51
C LYS A 116 -12.33 -24.91 29.69
N LEU A 117 -12.66 -23.65 29.43
CA LEU A 117 -13.13 -22.71 30.44
C LEU A 117 -14.45 -23.19 31.06
N THR A 118 -15.44 -23.59 30.25
CA THR A 118 -16.70 -24.16 30.73
C THR A 118 -16.50 -25.41 31.59
N ILE A 119 -15.59 -26.31 31.19
CA ILE A 119 -15.27 -27.52 31.97
C ILE A 119 -14.64 -27.13 33.32
N MET A 120 -13.73 -26.16 33.33
CA MET A 120 -13.07 -25.69 34.54
C MET A 120 -14.06 -25.03 35.51
N GLU A 121 -14.97 -24.19 34.99
CA GLU A 121 -16.05 -23.57 35.75
C GLU A 121 -16.97 -24.63 36.37
N SER A 122 -17.40 -25.62 35.60
CA SER A 122 -18.24 -26.72 36.10
C SER A 122 -17.56 -27.51 37.22
N LYS A 123 -16.28 -27.86 37.07
CA LYS A 123 -15.50 -28.54 38.12
C LYS A 123 -15.38 -27.69 39.38
N THR A 124 -15.16 -26.39 39.22
CA THR A 124 -15.02 -25.44 40.33
C THR A 124 -16.33 -25.29 41.09
N ILE A 125 -17.45 -25.10 40.38
CA ILE A 125 -18.80 -25.02 40.96
C ILE A 125 -19.13 -26.32 41.70
N LYS A 126 -18.92 -27.49 41.07
CA LYS A 126 -19.14 -28.80 41.73
C LYS A 126 -18.30 -28.95 42.99
N GLY A 127 -17.03 -28.53 42.95
CA GLY A 127 -16.13 -28.58 44.10
C GLY A 127 -16.59 -27.68 45.26
N ILE A 128 -17.09 -26.48 44.96
CA ILE A 128 -17.68 -25.58 45.96
C ILE A 128 -18.94 -26.21 46.56
N LEU A 129 -19.86 -26.71 45.73
CA LEU A 129 -21.12 -27.32 46.17
C LEU A 129 -20.90 -28.53 47.09
N HIS A 130 -19.89 -29.37 46.79
CA HIS A 130 -19.56 -30.53 47.61
C HIS A 130 -18.96 -30.15 48.98
N ARG A 131 -18.21 -29.05 49.04
CA ARG A 131 -17.66 -28.54 50.31
C ARG A 131 -18.75 -27.95 51.19
N THR A 132 -19.66 -27.16 50.63
CA THR A 132 -20.77 -26.57 51.37
C THR A 132 -21.73 -27.65 51.88
N SER A 133 -22.06 -28.67 51.07
CA SER A 133 -22.93 -29.77 51.50
C SER A 133 -22.33 -30.57 52.67
N ARG A 134 -21.04 -30.90 52.63
CA ARG A 134 -20.33 -31.54 53.75
C ARG A 134 -20.35 -30.68 55.01
N GLY A 135 -20.17 -29.37 54.89
CA GLY A 135 -20.24 -28.43 56.00
C GLY A 135 -21.62 -28.44 56.66
N ILE A 136 -22.68 -28.39 55.86
CA ILE A 136 -24.08 -28.43 56.32
C ILE A 136 -24.36 -29.77 57.02
N ILE A 137 -23.98 -30.91 56.43
CA ILE A 137 -24.18 -32.23 57.05
C ILE A 137 -23.45 -32.31 58.40
N LYS A 138 -22.21 -31.81 58.48
CA LYS A 138 -21.44 -31.79 59.73
C LYS A 138 -22.12 -30.93 60.79
N PHE A 139 -22.66 -29.77 60.41
CA PHE A 139 -23.41 -28.87 61.30
C PHE A 139 -24.71 -29.50 61.80
N LEU A 140 -25.50 -30.11 60.91
CA LEU A 140 -26.73 -30.82 61.27
C LEU A 140 -26.42 -32.00 62.21
N ASN A 141 -25.41 -32.80 61.90
CA ASN A 141 -24.98 -33.89 62.79
C ASN A 141 -24.55 -33.37 64.18
N LEU A 142 -23.96 -32.18 64.28
CA LEU A 142 -23.60 -31.58 65.57
C LEU A 142 -24.84 -31.16 66.37
N ILE A 143 -25.85 -30.60 65.70
CA ILE A 143 -27.12 -30.17 66.32
C ILE A 143 -27.96 -31.36 66.78
N PHE A 144 -28.04 -32.42 65.96
CA PHE A 144 -28.93 -33.56 66.20
C PHE A 144 -28.29 -34.74 66.94
N LYS A 145 -26.95 -34.78 67.14
CA LYS A 145 -26.31 -35.78 68.03
C LYS A 145 -26.40 -35.45 69.53
N ASN A 146 -26.71 -34.21 69.89
CA ASN A 146 -26.79 -33.77 71.29
C ASN A 146 -28.23 -33.74 71.83
N ARG A 147 -29.11 -34.60 71.31
CA ARG A 147 -30.45 -34.88 71.85
C ARG A 147 -30.60 -36.37 72.13
#